data_AF-A0A966F446-F1
#
_entry.id   AF-A0A966F446-F1
#
_cell.length_a   1.000
_cell.length_b   1.000
_cell.length_c   1.000
_cell.angle_alpha   90.00
_cell.angle_beta   90.00
_cell.angle_gamma   90.00
#
_symmetry.space_group_name_H-M   'P 1'
#
loop_
_entity.id
_entity.type
_entity.pdbx_description
1 polymer ?
#
loop_
_entity_poly.entity_id
_entity_poly.type
_entity_poly.pdbx_seq_one_letter_code
_entity_poly.pdbx_strand_id
1 'polypeptide(L)' 'MNYTIEIEEEEDGRYIAEIIELPGVLVYGNTQDEAVAKVQALTLRVLADQLEQREISEYQLNLSFVASGVNGLELKLNKF' A
#
# COMPACT_ATOMS: atom_id res chain seq x y z
N MET A 1 5.96 0.31 -11.51
CA MET A 1 5.27 -0.76 -10.78
C MET A 1 3.99 -0.16 -10.22
N ASN A 2 2.88 -0.87 -10.37
CA ASN A 2 1.58 -0.42 -9.86
C ASN A 2 1.26 -1.32 -8.66
N TYR A 3 0.97 -0.70 -7.52
CA TYR A 3 0.58 -1.42 -6.31
C TYR A 3 -0.87 -1.10 -5.98
N THR A 4 -1.64 -2.16 -5.77
CA THR A 4 -3.05 -2.09 -5.45
C THR A 4 -3.21 -2.26 -3.95
N ILE A 5 -3.83 -1.28 -3.31
CA ILE A 5 -4.20 -1.36 -1.90
C ILE A 5 -5.61 -1.93 -1.82
N GLU A 6 -5.73 -3.11 -1.21
CA GLU A 6 -7.00 -3.69 -0.78
C GLU A 6 -7.25 -3.26 0.67
N ILE A 7 -8.48 -2.82 0.96
CA ILE A 7 -8.87 -2.31 2.27
C ILE A 7 -10.20 -2.90 2.68
N GLU A 8 -10.25 -3.46 3.88
CA GLU A 8 -11.46 -4.03 4.46
C GLU A 8 -11.67 -3.49 5.89
N GLU A 9 -12.93 -3.40 6.31
CA GLU A 9 -13.32 -3.09 7.69
C GLU A 9 -13.64 -4.40 8.40
N GLU A 10 -12.99 -4.64 9.54
CA GLU A 10 -13.15 -5.80 10.39
C GLU A 10 -14.42 -5.68 11.26
N GLU A 11 -14.88 -6.80 11.83
CA GLU A 11 -16.08 -6.83 12.70
C GLU A 11 -15.97 -5.93 13.94
N ASP A 12 -14.74 -5.59 14.36
CA ASP A 12 -14.47 -4.71 15.50
C ASP A 12 -14.30 -3.22 15.11
N GLY A 13 -14.52 -2.89 13.84
CA GLY A 13 -14.43 -1.54 13.29
C GLY A 13 -13.00 -1.06 12.98
N ARG A 14 -11.99 -1.91 13.12
CA ARG A 14 -10.64 -1.63 12.60
C ARG A 14 -10.59 -1.83 11.10
N TYR A 15 -9.67 -1.15 10.44
CA TYR A 15 -9.39 -1.36 9.03
C TYR A 15 -8.12 -2.18 8.86
N ILE A 16 -8.17 -3.14 7.95
CA ILE A 16 -7.01 -3.87 7.45
C ILE A 16 -6.69 -3.37 6.04
N ALA A 17 -5.41 -3.15 5.76
CA ALA A 17 -4.95 -2.75 4.43
C ALA A 17 -3.77 -3.63 4.00
N GLU A 18 -3.83 -4.15 2.77
CA GLU A 18 -2.85 -5.05 2.17
C GLU A 18 -2.41 -4.56 0.78
N ILE A 19 -1.17 -4.85 0.40
CA ILE A 19 -0.69 -4.71 -0.98
C ILE A 19 -0.74 -6.05 -1.70
N ILE A 20 -1.59 -6.15 -2.71
CA ILE A 20 -1.81 -7.40 -3.47
C ILE A 20 -0.49 -7.93 -4.09
N GLU A 21 0.34 -7.03 -4.61
CA GLU A 21 1.59 -7.38 -5.30
C GLU A 21 2.76 -7.67 -4.34
N LEU A 22 2.61 -7.44 -3.03
CA LEU A 22 3.63 -7.69 -2.00
C LEU A 22 3.04 -8.48 -0.83
N PRO A 23 2.95 -9.82 -0.94
CA PRO A 23 2.43 -10.67 0.12
C PRO A 23 3.16 -10.42 1.45
N GLY A 24 2.40 -10.19 2.51
CA GLY A 24 2.92 -9.88 3.85
C GLY A 24 3.09 -8.39 4.14
N VAL A 25 2.86 -7.50 3.16
CA VAL A 25 2.70 -6.06 3.40
C VAL A 25 1.26 -5.78 3.80
N LEU A 26 1.00 -5.94 5.09
CA LEU A 26 -0.33 -5.84 5.69
C LEU A 26 -0.26 -5.06 7.00
N VAL A 27 -1.24 -4.18 7.24
CA VAL A 27 -1.31 -3.37 8.45
C VAL A 27 -2.74 -3.20 8.94
N TYR A 28 -2.88 -2.89 10.23
CA TYR A 28 -4.14 -2.45 10.83
C TYR A 28 -4.13 -0.94 11.12
N GLY A 29 -5.28 -0.30 10.93
CA GLY A 29 -5.57 1.09 11.32
C GLY A 29 -6.91 1.19 12.07
N ASN A 30 -7.06 2.21 12.90
CA ASN A 30 -8.36 2.52 13.52
C ASN A 30 -9.27 3.29 12.56
N THR A 31 -8.72 3.82 11.47
CA THR A 31 -9.45 4.45 10.37
C THR A 31 -8.90 3.96 9.04
N GLN A 32 -9.71 4.07 7.98
CA GLN A 32 -9.30 3.75 6.61
C GLN A 32 -8.04 4.54 6.21
N ASP A 33 -8.02 5.86 6.46
CA ASP A 33 -6.87 6.72 6.15
C ASP A 33 -5.60 6.31 6.91
N GLU A 34 -5.74 5.91 8.17
CA GLU A 34 -4.61 5.41 8.97
C GLU A 34 -4.05 4.11 8.39
N ALA A 35 -4.93 3.17 8.00
CA ALA A 35 -4.51 1.91 7.39
C ALA A 35 -3.80 2.14 6.05
N VAL A 36 -4.33 3.03 5.18
CA VAL A 36 -3.70 3.41 3.91
C VAL A 36 -2.33 4.05 4.13
N ALA A 37 -2.21 5.01 5.03
CA ALA A 37 -0.93 5.67 5.30
C ALA A 37 0.12 4.66 5.81
N LYS A 38 -0.28 3.75 6.70
CA LYS A 38 0.60 2.71 7.24
C LYS A 38 1.06 1.72 6.17
N VAL A 39 0.15 1.27 5.28
CA VAL A 39 0.49 0.26 4.27
C VAL A 39 1.39 0.84 3.19
N GLN A 40 1.17 2.10 2.78
CA GLN A 40 2.07 2.83 1.89
C GLN A 40 3.46 2.98 2.51
N ALA A 41 3.55 3.35 3.80
CA ALA A 41 4.83 3.49 4.50
C ALA A 41 5.57 2.15 4.61
N LEU A 42 4.85 1.06 4.89
CA LEU A 42 5.44 -0.29 4.94
C LEU A 42 5.94 -0.72 3.55
N THR A 43 5.17 -0.45 2.51
CA THR A 43 5.56 -0.73 1.11
C THR A 43 6.87 -0.02 0.76
N LEU A 44 6.97 1.27 1.07
CA LEU A 44 8.19 2.04 0.80
C LEU A 44 9.42 1.46 1.50
N ARG A 45 9.27 0.91 2.71
CA ARG A 45 10.38 0.25 3.42
C ARG A 45 10.80 -1.03 2.72
N VAL A 46 9.83 -1.86 2.32
CA VAL A 46 10.13 -3.09 1.56
C VAL A 46 10.85 -2.77 0.26
N LEU A 47 10.40 -1.76 -0.48
CA LEU A 47 11.06 -1.34 -1.71
C LEU A 47 12.46 -0.77 -1.45
N ALA A 48 12.68 -0.05 -0.35
CA ALA A 48 14.02 0.39 0.03
C ALA A 48 14.95 -0.82 0.28
N ASP A 49 14.50 -1.81 1.05
CA ASP A 49 15.28 -3.02 1.34
C ASP A 49 15.60 -3.81 0.05
N GLN A 50 14.64 -3.94 -0.87
CA GLN A 50 14.84 -4.60 -2.16
C GLN A 50 15.83 -3.84 -3.07
N LEU A 51 15.82 -2.50 -3.03
CA LEU A 51 16.80 -1.68 -3.75
C LEU A 51 18.22 -1.89 -3.20
N GLU A 52 18.37 -1.86 -1.88
CA GLU A 52 19.67 -2.07 -1.23
C GLU A 52 20.25 -3.45 -1.55
N GLN A 53 19.39 -4.45 -1.66
CA GLN A 53 19.76 -5.82 -2.04
C GLN A 53 19.93 -6.02 -3.56
N ARG A 54 19.68 -4.99 -4.38
CA ARG A 54 19.72 -5.01 -5.86
C ARG A 54 18.72 -6.00 -6.48
N GLU A 55 17.62 -6.28 -5.78
CA GLU A 55 16.52 -7.10 -6.30
C GLU A 55 15.64 -6.32 -7.29
N ILE A 56 15.68 -4.99 -7.22
CA ILE A 56 15.04 -4.07 -8.16
C ILE A 56 16.08 -3.11 -8.75
N SER A 57 15.93 -2.85 -10.06
CA SER A 57 16.82 -1.94 -10.79
C SER A 57 16.53 -0.48 -10.46
N GLU A 58 17.56 0.25 -10.04
CA GLU A 58 17.52 1.68 -9.70
C GLU A 58 17.06 2.59 -10.87
N TYR A 59 17.13 2.13 -12.12
CA TYR A 59 16.80 2.91 -13.31
C TYR A 59 15.33 2.83 -13.76
N GLN A 60 14.46 2.10 -13.06
CA GLN A 60 13.06 1.87 -13.49
C GLN A 60 12.02 1.92 -12.35
N LEU A 61 12.26 2.72 -11.31
CA LEU A 61 11.28 2.94 -10.26
C LEU A 61 10.31 4.07 -10.63
N ASN A 62 9.13 3.68 -11.09
CA ASN A 62 7.94 4.51 -11.07
C ASN A 62 6.94 3.84 -10.11
N LEU A 63 6.58 4.53 -9.03
CA LEU A 63 5.74 4.00 -7.96
C LEU A 63 4.40 4.74 -7.92
N SER A 64 3.31 4.00 -8.02
CA SER A 64 1.95 4.53 -7.82
C SER A 64 1.13 3.59 -6.95
N PHE A 65 0.24 4.17 -6.14
CA PHE A 65 -0.71 3.46 -5.31
C PHE A 65 -2.13 3.76 -5.76
N VAL A 66 -2.94 2.71 -5.90
CA VAL A 66 -4.38 2.82 -6.16
C VAL A 66 -5.10 2.15 -5.01
N ALA A 67 -5.94 2.90 -4.29
CA ALA A 67 -6.79 2.34 -3.25
C ALA A 67 -8.14 1.93 -3.83
N SER A 68 -8.55 0.69 -3.56
CA SER A 68 -9.88 0.17 -3.87
C SER A 68 -10.52 -0.37 -2.60
N GLY A 69 -11.75 0.03 -2.33
CA GLY A 69 -12.56 -0.48 -1.23
C GLY A 69 -14.02 -0.61 -1.66
N VAL A 70 -14.83 -1.31 -0.86
CA VAL A 70 -16.28 -1.50 -1.02
C VAL A 70 -17.07 -0.19 -0.86
N ASN A 71 -16.72 0.85 -1.61
CA ASN A 71 -17.47 2.08 -1.88
C ASN A 71 -16.70 2.95 -2.90
N GLY A 72 -16.43 2.41 -4.11
CA GLY A 72 -16.35 3.15 -5.38
C GLY A 72 -15.54 4.46 -5.50
N LEU A 73 -14.60 4.78 -4.61
CA LEU A 73 -13.79 6.00 -4.67
C LEU A 73 -12.33 5.64 -4.95
N GLU A 74 -11.97 5.73 -6.22
CA GLU A 74 -10.60 5.60 -6.71
C GLU A 74 -9.76 6.79 -6.20
N LEU A 75 -9.03 6.62 -5.09
CA LEU A 75 -8.11 7.65 -4.58
C LEU A 75 -6.87 7.69 -5.48
N LYS A 76 -6.92 8.51 -6.54
CA LYS A 76 -5.73 8.87 -7.32
C LYS A 76 -4.89 9.87 -6.53
N LEU A 77 -3.97 9.36 -5.71
CA LEU A 77 -2.93 10.17 -5.09
C LEU A 77 -1.89 10.59 -6.15
N ASN A 78 -2.19 11.66 -6.87
CA ASN A 78 -1.21 12.35 -7.71
C ASN A 78 -0.40 13.32 -6.84
N LYS A 79 0.67 12.83 -6.23
CA LYS A 79 1.80 13.65 -5.80
C LYS A 79 3.02 12.77 -5.58
N PHE A 80 3.89 12.69 -6.57
CA PHE A 80 5.26 13.23 -6.58
C PHE A 80 5.72 13.36 -8.04
#